data_AF-A0A947LFF7-F1
#
_entry.id   AF-A0A947LFF7-F1
#
_cell.length_a   1.000
_cell.length_b   1.000
_cell.length_c   1.000
_cell.angle_alpha   90.00
_cell.angle_beta   90.00
_cell.angle_gamma   90.00
#
_symmetry.space_group_name_H-M   'P 1'
#
loop_
_entity.id
_entity.type
_entity.pdbx_description
1 polymer ?
#
loop_
_entity_poly.entity_id
_entity_poly.type
_entity_poly.pdbx_seq_one_letter_code
_entity_poly.pdbx_strand_id
1 'polypeptide(L)' 'AEFRKRIFQKFSQADSSDTRQKGGTGLGLAISKELIERMSGMVGFESLPGDGASFYFELPVAIKRGLEKDEAS' A
#
# COMPACT_ATOMS: atom_id res chain seq x y z
N ALA A 1 -4.78 19.87 -1.35
CA ALA A 1 -3.95 19.18 -2.37
C ALA A 1 -2.65 18.59 -1.80
N GLU A 2 -2.04 19.21 -0.78
CA GLU A 2 -0.77 18.81 -0.15
C GLU A 2 -0.75 17.42 0.51
N PHE A 3 -1.84 17.00 1.16
CA PHE A 3 -1.88 15.74 1.91
C PHE A 3 -1.73 14.48 1.04
N ARG A 4 -2.12 14.56 -0.24
CA ARG A 4 -2.07 13.40 -1.17
C ARG A 4 -0.64 12.87 -1.36
N LYS A 5 0.36 13.75 -1.34
CA LYS A 5 1.79 13.36 -1.45
C LYS A 5 2.36 12.82 -0.14
N ARG A 6 1.69 13.10 0.99
CA ARG A 6 2.18 12.77 2.32
C ARG A 6 1.58 11.48 2.86
N ILE A 7 0.46 10.99 2.34
CA ILE A 7 -0.29 9.85 2.90
C ILE A 7 0.51 8.53 3.03
N PHE A 8 1.56 8.35 2.23
CA PHE A 8 2.48 7.21 2.35
C PHE A 8 3.79 7.52 3.10
N GLN A 9 3.95 8.75 3.57
CA GLN A 9 5.07 9.13 4.44
C GLN A 9 4.79 8.64 5.86
N LYS A 10 5.86 8.25 6.55
CA LYS A 10 5.83 7.90 7.97
C LYS A 10 5.23 9.07 8.76
N PHE A 11 4.35 8.77 9.70
CA PHE A 11 3.70 9.75 10.57
C PHE A 11 2.79 10.76 9.85
N SER A 12 2.36 10.45 8.62
CA SER A 12 1.32 11.25 7.97
C SER A 12 -0.03 10.96 8.62
N GLN A 13 -0.56 11.96 9.29
CA GLN A 13 -1.92 11.96 9.80
C GLN A 13 -2.70 12.97 8.97
N ALA A 14 -3.83 12.55 8.40
CA ALA A 14 -4.78 13.50 7.82
C ALA A 14 -5.21 14.42 8.95
N ASP A 15 -5.24 15.72 8.70
CA ASP A 15 -5.47 16.77 9.70
C ASP A 15 -6.41 16.31 10.81
N SER A 16 -5.99 16.60 12.03
CA SER A 16 -6.58 16.24 13.32
C SER A 16 -8.01 16.77 13.51
N SER A 17 -8.96 16.41 12.66
CA SER A 17 -10.39 16.68 12.80
C SER A 17 -11.04 15.61 13.69
N ASP A 18 -10.66 15.66 14.95
CA ASP A 18 -11.45 15.57 16.18
C ASP A 18 -12.74 14.71 16.28
N THR A 19 -12.94 13.63 15.53
CA THR A 19 -14.14 12.77 15.75
C THR A 19 -13.90 11.27 15.84
N ARG A 20 -12.67 10.80 15.71
CA ARG A 20 -12.34 9.43 16.13
C ARG A 20 -10.89 9.31 16.56
N GLN A 21 -10.65 9.27 17.86
CA GLN A 21 -9.47 8.63 18.42
C GLN A 21 -9.53 7.12 18.05
N LYS A 22 -9.04 6.75 16.87
CA LYS A 22 -8.56 5.40 16.61
C LYS A 22 -7.10 5.53 16.21
N GLY A 23 -6.26 5.40 17.24
CA GLY A 23 -4.82 5.57 17.21
C GLY A 23 -4.14 4.61 16.26
N GLY A 24 -3.53 5.20 15.23
CA GLY A 24 -2.44 4.58 14.49
C GLY A 24 -1.30 5.60 14.43
N THR A 25 -0.06 5.15 14.53
CA THR A 25 1.15 5.98 14.43
C THR A 25 1.36 6.61 13.04
N GLY A 26 0.43 6.42 12.10
CA GLY A 26 0.62 6.78 10.69
C GLY A 26 1.70 5.92 10.00
N LEU A 27 2.04 4.75 10.56
CA LEU A 27 3.07 3.87 10.02
C LEU A 27 2.54 2.78 9.09
N GLY A 28 1.25 2.41 9.20
CA GLY A 28 0.68 1.30 8.43
C GLY A 28 0.91 1.43 6.92
N LEU A 29 0.51 2.57 6.34
CA LEU A 29 0.69 2.84 4.92
C LEU A 29 2.17 2.96 4.51
N ALA A 30 3.02 3.50 5.38
CA ALA A 30 4.45 3.60 5.12
C ALA A 30 5.13 2.22 5.09
N ILE A 31 4.74 1.30 5.99
CA ILE A 31 5.22 -0.09 6.00
C ILE A 31 4.72 -0.83 4.76
N SER A 32 3.44 -0.70 4.42
CA SER A 32 2.88 -1.31 3.21
C SER A 32 3.59 -0.84 1.95
N LYS A 33 3.85 0.48 1.81
CA LYS A 33 4.60 1.03 0.68
C LYS A 33 6.00 0.43 0.58
N GLU A 34 6.75 0.41 1.68
CA GLU A 34 8.11 -0.16 1.73
C GLU A 34 8.11 -1.63 1.30
N LEU A 35 7.15 -2.43 1.78
CA LEU A 35 7.04 -3.85 1.41
C LEU A 35 6.73 -4.02 -0.09
N ILE A 36 5.76 -3.28 -0.61
CA ILE A 36 5.35 -3.35 -2.01
C ILE A 36 6.49 -2.90 -2.93
N GLU A 37 7.21 -1.83 -2.58
CA GLU A 37 8.37 -1.35 -3.35
C GLU A 37 9.51 -2.38 -3.34
N ARG A 38 9.77 -3.05 -2.21
CA ARG A 38 10.75 -4.16 -2.14
C ARG A 38 10.35 -5.36 -2.99
N MET A 39 9.05 -5.56 -3.20
CA MET A 39 8.51 -6.58 -4.10
C MET A 39 8.51 -6.12 -5.57
N SER A 40 9.15 -4.99 -5.89
CA SER A 40 9.15 -4.37 -7.22
C SER A 40 7.75 -4.02 -7.72
N GLY A 41 6.83 -3.73 -6.80
CA GLY A 41 5.49 -3.24 -7.08
C GLY A 41 5.33 -1.75 -6.88
N MET A 42 4.07 -1.30 -6.98
CA MET A 42 3.68 0.08 -6.71
C MET A 42 2.37 0.15 -5.92
N VAL A 43 2.18 1.25 -5.19
CA VAL A 43 0.98 1.49 -4.36
C VAL A 43 0.42 2.89 -4.67
N GLY A 44 -0.89 3.02 -4.64
CA GLY A 44 -1.59 4.28 -4.89
C GLY A 44 -2.94 4.35 -4.19
N PHE A 45 -3.65 5.45 -4.42
CA PHE A 45 -5.02 5.60 -3.97
C PHE A 45 -5.79 6.56 -4.89
N GLU A 46 -7.08 6.33 -4.99
CA GLU A 46 -8.04 7.22 -5.63
C GLU A 46 -9.00 7.74 -4.57
N SER A 47 -9.36 9.01 -4.65
CA SER A 47 -10.30 9.62 -3.71
C SER A 47 -11.06 10.74 -4.39
N LEU A 48 -12.39 10.66 -4.25
CA LEU A 48 -13.32 11.71 -4.61
C LEU A 48 -13.82 12.38 -3.32
N PRO A 49 -13.81 13.72 -3.22
CA PRO A 49 -14.35 14.42 -2.06
C PRO A 49 -15.79 13.98 -1.78
N GLY A 50 -16.07 13.55 -0.54
CA GLY A 50 -17.40 13.08 -0.12
C GLY A 50 -17.66 11.58 -0.33
N ASP A 51 -16.83 10.88 -1.12
CA ASP A 51 -17.03 9.47 -1.48
C ASP A 51 -16.00 8.52 -0.82
N GLY A 52 -15.08 9.08 -0.03
CA GLY A 52 -14.03 8.33 0.65
C GLY A 52 -12.76 8.15 -0.20
N ALA A 53 -12.05 7.05 0.04
CA ALA A 53 -10.78 6.73 -0.61
C ALA A 53 -10.64 5.23 -0.85
N SER A 54 -10.23 4.88 -2.07
CA SER A 54 -9.88 3.53 -2.50
C SER A 54 -8.36 3.41 -2.61
N PHE A 55 -7.75 2.48 -1.87
CA PHE A 55 -6.31 2.20 -1.93
C PHE A 55 -6.05 0.97 -2.79
N TYR A 56 -4.99 1.00 -3.60
CA TYR A 56 -4.64 -0.09 -4.51
C TYR A 56 -3.13 -0.31 -4.56
N PHE A 57 -2.73 -1.51 -5.00
CA PHE A 57 -1.34 -1.85 -5.25
C PHE A 57 -1.22 -2.81 -6.44
N GLU A 58 -0.05 -2.79 -7.06
CA GLU A 58 0.30 -3.67 -8.18
C GLU A 58 1.59 -4.39 -7.82
N LEU A 59 1.66 -5.68 -8.15
CA LEU A 59 2.83 -6.53 -7.93
C LEU A 59 3.16 -7.29 -9.20
N PRO A 60 4.45 -7.54 -9.49
CA PRO A 60 4.85 -8.48 -10.53
C PRO A 60 4.29 -9.88 -10.24
N VAL A 61 3.80 -10.55 -11.28
CA VAL A 61 3.34 -11.94 -11.15
C VAL A 61 4.56 -12.83 -10.91
N ALA A 62 4.53 -13.62 -9.84
CA ALA A 62 5.55 -14.61 -9.58
C ALA A 62 5.50 -15.71 -10.65
N ILE A 63 6.51 -15.76 -11.52
CA ILE A 63 6.66 -16.86 -12.47
C ILE A 63 7.29 -18.03 -11.71
N LYS A 64 6.50 -19.08 -11.47
CA LYS A 64 7.05 -20.34 -10.97
C LYS A 64 7.90 -20.93 -12.08
N ARG A 65 9.23 -20.82 -11.96
CA ARG A 65 10.16 -21.59 -12.80
C ARG A 65 9.84 -23.07 -12.58
N GLY A 66 9.70 -23.80 -13.69
CA GLY A 66 9.03 -25.08 -13.81
C GLY A 66 8.99 -25.97 -12.57
N LEU A 67 7.81 -26.53 -12.30
CA LEU A 67 7.75 -27.88 -11.74
C LEU A 67 8.45 -28.77 -12.77
N GLU A 68 9.76 -28.95 -12.64
CA GLU A 68 10.45 -30.06 -13.29
C GLU A 68 9.73 -31.30 -12.79
N LYS A 69 8.92 -31.88 -13.68
CA LYS A 69 8.44 -33.23 -13.51
C LYS A 69 9.70 -34.10 -13.57
N ASP A 70 10.20 -34.46 -12.40
CA ASP A 70 10.98 -35.68 -12.23
C ASP A 70 10.05 -36.87 -12.52
N GLU A 71 9.66 -37.05 -13.78
CA GLU A 71 9.04 -38.28 -14.28
C GLU A 71 10.10 -39.03 -15.09
N ALA A 72 10.60 -40.09 -14.44
CA ALA A 72 11.30 -41.25 -15.00
C ALA A 72 12.72 -41.05 -15.55
N SER A 73 13.72 -41.48 -14.77
CA SER A 73 14.42 -42.73 -15.08
C SER A 73 15.18 -43.31 -13.89
#